data_AF-C5NWA8-F1
#
_entry.id   AF-C5NWA8-F1
#
_cell.length_a   1.000
_cell.length_b   1.000
_cell.length_c   1.000
_cell.angle_alpha   90.00
_cell.angle_beta   90.00
_cell.angle_gamma   90.00
#
_symmetry.space_group_name_H-M   'P 1'
#
loop_
_entity.id
_entity.type
_entity.pdbx_description
1 polymer ?
#
loop_
_entity_poly.entity_id
_entity_poly.type
_entity_poly.pdbx_seq_one_letter_code
_entity_poly.pdbx_strand_id
1 'polypeptide(L)'
;MNRNKKTIVSIVLLTIAIVICFFGYNFYQKKQEEVVSAEKLTAIHEVIKKFNNRNDRNERLNLLKDTLDEQSKYNLSSYKDSKVQEEYKNSITTMRTYFQNDYDNTLKTNTLSEINTVSDEKVITDNKTKLDELTKTIDKEKDYTFETEQQAQNKQTEIEKLVKKYEEL
;
A
#
# COMPACT_ATOMS: atom_id res chain seq x y z
N MET A 1 59.58 14.32 -33.80
CA MET A 1 58.78 14.35 -32.54
C MET A 1 59.37 13.34 -31.56
N ASN A 2 59.93 13.81 -30.43
CA ASN A 2 60.65 12.98 -29.45
C ASN A 2 59.81 11.77 -28.99
N ARG A 3 60.40 10.56 -28.92
CA ARG A 3 59.71 9.32 -28.52
C ARG A 3 58.93 9.50 -27.21
N ASN A 4 59.50 10.24 -26.25
CA ASN A 4 58.87 10.52 -24.96
C ASN A 4 57.58 11.36 -25.08
N LYS A 5 57.52 12.31 -26.02
CA LYS A 5 56.32 13.13 -26.27
C LYS A 5 55.19 12.31 -26.90
N LYS A 6 55.52 11.34 -27.77
CA LYS A 6 54.54 10.40 -28.36
C LYS A 6 53.95 9.47 -27.30
N THR A 7 54.77 8.95 -26.39
CA THR A 7 54.31 8.09 -25.29
C THR A 7 53.41 8.84 -24.30
N ILE A 8 53.78 10.08 -23.93
CA ILE A 8 52.96 10.91 -23.04
C ILE A 8 51.58 11.20 -23.67
N VAL A 9 51.53 11.59 -24.95
CA VAL A 9 50.26 11.83 -25.65
C VAL A 9 49.41 10.55 -25.73
N SER A 10 50.03 9.39 -25.95
CA SER A 10 49.33 8.10 -25.98
C SER A 10 48.70 7.73 -24.63
N ILE A 11 49.39 7.99 -23.52
CA ILE A 11 48.87 7.73 -22.16
C ILE A 11 47.68 8.63 -21.86
N VAL A 12 47.75 9.91 -22.22
CA VAL A 12 46.65 10.87 -22.03
C VAL A 12 45.40 10.50 -22.84
N LEU A 13 45.56 9.98 -24.06
CA LEU A 13 44.41 9.53 -24.86
C LEU A 13 43.74 8.28 -24.27
N LEU A 14 44.53 7.35 -23.73
CA LEU A 14 44.04 6.14 -23.08
C LEU A 14 43.24 6.43 -21.81
N THR A 15 43.70 7.38 -20.98
CA THR A 15 42.98 7.77 -19.77
C THR A 15 41.65 8.46 -20.09
N ILE A 16 41.59 9.31 -21.13
CA ILE A 16 40.33 9.95 -21.58
C ILE A 16 39.32 8.89 -22.06
N ALA A 17 39.76 7.86 -22.79
CA ALA A 17 38.87 6.79 -23.27
C ALA A 17 38.22 6.01 -22.12
N ILE A 18 39.00 5.65 -21.08
CA ILE A 18 38.49 4.94 -19.89
C ILE A 18 37.44 5.78 -19.16
N VAL A 19 37.69 7.09 -19.03
CA VAL A 19 36.77 8.03 -18.38
C VAL A 19 35.45 8.12 -19.16
N ILE A 20 35.50 8.21 -20.49
CA ILE A 20 34.28 8.24 -21.35
C ILE A 20 33.51 6.92 -21.24
N CYS A 21 34.19 5.77 -21.23
CA CYS A 21 33.53 4.47 -21.05
C CYS A 21 32.85 4.37 -19.68
N PHE A 22 33.50 4.83 -18.61
CA PHE A 22 32.93 4.81 -17.26
C PHE A 22 31.71 5.72 -17.13
N PHE A 23 31.82 6.99 -17.58
CA PHE A 23 30.69 7.93 -17.55
C PHE A 23 29.56 7.52 -18.50
N GLY A 24 29.88 7.05 -19.70
CA GLY A 24 28.90 6.58 -20.68
C GLY A 24 28.13 5.34 -20.18
N TYR A 25 28.82 4.38 -19.57
CA TYR A 25 28.20 3.20 -18.96
C TYR A 25 27.26 3.59 -17.81
N ASN A 26 27.72 4.45 -16.89
CA ASN A 26 26.90 4.92 -15.77
C ASN A 26 25.68 5.74 -16.25
N PHE A 27 25.85 6.56 -17.28
CA PHE A 27 24.74 7.34 -17.87
C PHE A 27 23.71 6.44 -18.56
N TYR A 28 24.16 5.43 -19.32
CA TYR A 28 23.27 4.47 -19.97
C TYR A 28 22.49 3.61 -18.97
N GLN A 29 23.15 3.10 -17.93
CA GLN A 29 22.49 2.38 -16.83
C GLN A 29 21.44 3.26 -16.15
N LYS A 30 21.80 4.50 -15.79
CA LYS A 30 20.86 5.45 -15.20
C LYS A 30 19.64 5.70 -16.08
N LYS A 31 19.80 5.74 -17.41
CA LYS A 31 18.67 5.89 -18.34
C LYS A 31 17.75 4.66 -18.37
N GLN A 32 18.31 3.46 -18.27
CA GLN A 32 17.49 2.24 -18.16
C GLN A 32 16.73 2.20 -16.83
N GLU A 33 17.40 2.57 -15.73
CA GLU A 33 16.79 2.70 -14.40
C GLU A 33 15.62 3.69 -14.40
N GLU A 34 15.79 4.88 -15.01
CA GLU A 34 14.71 5.88 -15.15
C GLU A 34 13.49 5.33 -15.91
N VAL A 35 13.70 4.53 -16.96
CA VAL A 35 12.60 3.90 -17.73
C VAL A 35 11.87 2.85 -16.90
N VAL A 36 12.61 1.98 -16.20
CA VAL A 36 12.03 0.95 -15.33
C VAL A 36 11.18 1.59 -14.23
N SER A 37 11.67 2.66 -13.60
CA SER A 37 10.88 3.42 -12.62
C SER A 37 9.62 4.02 -13.21
N ALA A 38 9.69 4.63 -14.40
CA ALA A 38 8.53 5.20 -15.06
C ALA A 38 7.45 4.14 -15.35
N GLU A 39 7.84 2.98 -15.87
CA GLU A 39 6.93 1.86 -16.12
C GLU A 39 6.27 1.36 -14.83
N LYS A 40 7.04 1.26 -13.74
CA LYS A 40 6.51 0.87 -12.43
C LYS A 40 5.52 1.88 -11.87
N LEU A 41 5.84 3.18 -11.95
CA LEU A 41 4.91 4.24 -11.54
C LEU A 41 3.61 4.18 -12.36
N THR A 42 3.69 4.00 -13.68
CA THR A 42 2.52 3.82 -14.53
C THR A 42 1.69 2.61 -14.11
N ALA A 43 2.32 1.46 -13.85
CA ALA A 43 1.62 0.26 -13.39
C ALA A 43 0.89 0.48 -12.05
N ILE A 44 1.55 1.12 -11.08
CA ILE A 44 0.93 1.46 -9.78
C ILE A 44 -0.29 2.37 -9.99
N HIS A 45 -0.17 3.40 -10.83
CA HIS A 45 -1.28 4.30 -11.15
C HIS A 45 -2.45 3.58 -11.86
N GLU A 46 -2.18 2.58 -12.69
CA GLU A 46 -3.24 1.77 -13.30
C GLU A 46 -3.94 0.88 -12.28
N VAL A 47 -3.18 0.30 -11.33
CA VAL A 47 -3.75 -0.52 -10.26
C VAL A 47 -4.66 0.31 -9.35
N ILE A 48 -4.23 1.51 -8.92
CA ILE A 48 -5.08 2.37 -8.08
C ILE A 48 -6.34 2.85 -8.84
N LYS A 49 -6.21 3.13 -10.15
CA LYS A 49 -7.38 3.45 -11.00
C LYS A 49 -8.35 2.27 -11.07
N LYS A 50 -7.85 1.04 -11.27
CA LYS A 50 -8.67 -0.18 -11.26
C LYS A 50 -9.34 -0.36 -9.90
N PHE A 51 -8.62 -0.19 -8.80
CA PHE A 51 -9.16 -0.27 -7.44
C PHE A 51 -10.32 0.70 -7.23
N ASN A 52 -10.15 1.96 -7.62
CA ASN A 52 -11.17 3.00 -7.45
C ASN A 52 -12.41 2.74 -8.32
N ASN A 53 -12.24 2.22 -9.54
CA ASN A 53 -13.33 1.96 -10.48
C ASN A 53 -14.12 0.67 -10.22
N ARG A 54 -13.60 -0.26 -9.42
CA ARG A 54 -14.30 -1.51 -9.09
C ARG A 54 -15.44 -1.26 -8.10
N ASN A 55 -16.57 -1.95 -8.26
CA ASN A 55 -17.67 -1.88 -7.30
C ASN A 55 -17.64 -3.02 -6.28
N ASP A 56 -16.97 -4.12 -6.61
CA ASP A 56 -16.89 -5.29 -5.73
C ASP A 56 -15.80 -5.11 -4.66
N ARG A 57 -16.19 -5.31 -3.39
CA ARG A 57 -15.32 -5.17 -2.22
C ARG A 57 -14.24 -6.25 -2.15
N ASN A 58 -14.56 -7.49 -2.54
CA ASN A 58 -13.61 -8.60 -2.52
C ASN A 58 -12.56 -8.45 -3.61
N GLU A 59 -12.96 -7.97 -4.80
CA GLU A 59 -12.00 -7.64 -5.85
C GLU A 59 -11.05 -6.50 -5.42
N ARG A 60 -11.57 -5.48 -4.73
CA ARG A 60 -10.74 -4.44 -4.11
C ARG A 60 -9.76 -5.05 -3.11
N LEU A 61 -10.19 -6.00 -2.28
CA LEU A 61 -9.33 -6.62 -1.27
C LEU A 61 -8.21 -7.43 -1.93
N ASN A 62 -8.52 -8.17 -2.99
CA ASN A 62 -7.52 -8.91 -3.75
C ASN A 62 -6.49 -7.96 -4.38
N LEU A 63 -6.92 -6.84 -4.96
CA LEU A 63 -5.98 -5.83 -5.47
C LEU A 63 -5.06 -5.25 -4.39
N LEU A 64 -5.56 -5.01 -3.17
CA LEU A 64 -4.73 -4.58 -2.06
C LEU A 64 -3.68 -5.64 -1.70
N LYS A 65 -4.08 -6.92 -1.62
CA LYS A 65 -3.15 -8.04 -1.35
C LYS A 65 -2.07 -8.15 -2.42
N ASP A 66 -2.46 -8.10 -3.70
CA ASP A 66 -1.53 -8.15 -4.82
C ASP A 66 -0.55 -6.98 -4.77
N THR A 67 -1.02 -5.77 -4.47
CA THR A 67 -0.18 -4.56 -4.35
C THR A 67 0.82 -4.67 -3.19
N LEU A 68 0.42 -5.24 -2.06
CA LEU A 68 1.31 -5.49 -0.91
C LEU A 68 2.40 -6.52 -1.24
N ASP A 69 2.05 -7.59 -1.95
CA ASP A 69 3.00 -8.60 -2.42
C ASP A 69 3.98 -8.02 -3.45
N GLU A 70 3.49 -7.25 -4.42
CA GLU A 70 4.33 -6.55 -5.39
C GLU A 70 5.27 -5.54 -4.74
N GLN A 71 4.80 -4.73 -3.79
CA GLN A 71 5.65 -3.82 -3.02
C GLN A 71 6.76 -4.59 -2.29
N SER A 72 6.42 -5.73 -1.67
CA SER A 72 7.38 -6.57 -0.95
C SER A 72 8.45 -7.12 -1.90
N LYS A 73 8.03 -7.65 -3.05
CA LYS A 73 8.94 -8.11 -4.11
C LYS A 73 9.85 -7.00 -4.62
N TYR A 74 9.29 -5.81 -4.86
CA TYR A 74 10.05 -4.64 -5.31
C TYR A 74 11.08 -4.20 -4.27
N ASN A 75 10.71 -4.16 -2.99
CA ASN A 75 11.61 -3.82 -1.89
C ASN A 75 12.77 -4.81 -1.70
N LEU A 76 12.62 -6.05 -2.16
CA LEU A 76 13.68 -7.08 -2.18
C LEU A 76 14.55 -7.02 -3.44
N SER A 77 14.14 -6.31 -4.48
CA SER A 77 14.88 -6.23 -5.74
C SER A 77 16.18 -5.44 -5.61
N SER A 78 17.14 -5.65 -6.52
CA SER A 78 18.44 -4.97 -6.50
C SER A 78 18.35 -3.49 -6.85
N TYR A 79 17.33 -3.11 -7.62
CA TYR A 79 17.06 -1.73 -8.04
C TYR A 79 15.93 -1.14 -7.19
N LYS A 80 16.18 0.01 -6.54
CA LYS A 80 15.21 0.63 -5.65
C LYS A 80 15.18 2.14 -5.88
N ASP A 81 14.21 2.58 -6.67
CA ASP A 81 13.86 3.99 -6.79
C ASP A 81 12.95 4.41 -5.64
N SER A 82 13.35 5.44 -4.90
CA SER A 82 12.61 5.95 -3.73
C SER A 82 11.23 6.49 -4.11
N LYS A 83 11.05 7.04 -5.31
CA LYS A 83 9.74 7.52 -5.78
C LYS A 83 8.77 6.37 -6.01
N VAL A 84 9.25 5.26 -6.56
CA VAL A 84 8.41 4.05 -6.73
C VAL A 84 8.02 3.48 -5.37
N GLN A 85 8.94 3.45 -4.40
CA GLN A 85 8.62 3.00 -3.04
C GLN A 85 7.58 3.90 -2.36
N GLU A 86 7.73 5.22 -2.51
CA GLU A 86 6.77 6.21 -2.02
C GLU A 86 5.40 6.03 -2.67
N GLU A 87 5.36 5.83 -3.99
CA GLU A 87 4.10 5.65 -4.72
C GLU A 87 3.36 4.37 -4.31
N TYR A 88 4.09 3.27 -4.08
CA TYR A 88 3.50 2.07 -3.48
C TYR A 88 2.92 2.37 -2.09
N LYS A 89 3.66 3.06 -1.22
CA LYS A 89 3.20 3.41 0.14
C LYS A 89 1.93 4.27 0.08
N ASN A 90 1.90 5.27 -0.80
CA ASN A 90 0.76 6.16 -0.97
C ASN A 90 -0.47 5.39 -1.49
N SER A 91 -0.29 4.57 -2.52
CA SER A 91 -1.35 3.75 -3.09
C SER A 91 -1.93 2.75 -2.08
N ILE A 92 -1.07 2.06 -1.31
CA ILE A 92 -1.50 1.13 -0.26
C ILE A 92 -2.26 1.87 0.83
N THR A 93 -1.79 3.06 1.24
CA THR A 93 -2.51 3.91 2.19
C THR A 93 -3.92 4.21 1.69
N THR A 94 -4.06 4.68 0.44
CA THR A 94 -5.38 4.95 -0.17
C THR A 94 -6.28 3.71 -0.18
N MET A 95 -5.75 2.55 -0.56
CA MET A 95 -6.52 1.31 -0.58
C MET A 95 -6.96 0.88 0.83
N ARG A 96 -6.08 0.97 1.84
CA ARG A 96 -6.41 0.68 3.23
C ARG A 96 -7.48 1.62 3.78
N THR A 97 -7.40 2.91 3.46
CA THR A 97 -8.39 3.91 3.86
C THR A 97 -9.80 3.57 3.36
N TYR A 98 -9.94 3.00 2.16
CA TYR A 98 -11.25 2.52 1.69
C TYR A 98 -11.87 1.48 2.65
N PHE A 99 -11.11 0.46 3.05
CA PHE A 99 -11.60 -0.58 3.95
C PHE A 99 -11.87 -0.03 5.36
N GLN A 100 -10.99 0.83 5.86
CA GLN A 100 -11.15 1.47 7.15
C GLN A 100 -12.43 2.31 7.21
N ASN A 101 -12.70 3.09 6.16
CA ASN A 101 -13.95 3.85 6.04
C ASN A 101 -15.18 2.94 5.93
N ASP A 102 -15.08 1.80 5.24
CA ASP A 102 -16.15 0.79 5.15
C ASP A 102 -16.50 0.21 6.52
N TYR A 103 -15.48 -0.09 7.34
CA TYR A 103 -15.68 -0.50 8.74
C TYR A 103 -16.33 0.60 9.56
N ASP A 104 -15.83 1.83 9.47
CA ASP A 104 -16.34 2.97 10.24
C ASP A 104 -17.79 3.29 9.87
N ASN A 105 -18.15 3.16 8.59
CA ASN A 105 -19.52 3.31 8.14
C ASN A 105 -20.43 2.22 8.72
N THR A 106 -19.99 0.95 8.66
CA THR A 106 -20.74 -0.16 9.25
C THR A 106 -20.91 0.02 10.76
N LEU A 107 -19.85 0.42 11.46
CA LEU A 107 -19.88 0.70 12.89
C LEU A 107 -20.88 1.82 13.21
N LYS A 108 -20.78 2.95 12.51
CA LYS A 108 -21.65 4.11 12.70
C LYS A 108 -23.12 3.78 12.43
N THR A 109 -23.43 3.09 11.33
CA THR A 109 -24.80 2.76 10.95
C THR A 109 -25.46 1.79 11.93
N ASN A 110 -24.68 0.94 12.61
CA ASN A 110 -25.19 -0.04 13.56
C ASN A 110 -24.94 0.34 15.03
N THR A 111 -24.56 1.59 15.29
CA THR A 111 -24.45 2.14 16.65
C THR A 111 -25.66 3.00 16.97
N LEU A 112 -26.41 2.62 18.00
CA LEU A 112 -27.56 3.38 18.49
C LEU A 112 -27.10 4.42 19.53
N SER A 113 -27.37 5.70 19.27
CA SER A 113 -26.95 6.81 20.14
C SER A 113 -27.55 6.75 21.56
N GLU A 114 -28.80 6.30 21.67
CA GLU A 114 -29.53 6.15 22.94
C GLU A 114 -29.97 4.70 23.14
N ILE A 115 -29.04 3.77 23.07
CA ILE A 115 -29.34 2.32 23.06
C ILE A 115 -30.26 1.87 24.22
N ASN A 116 -30.14 2.47 25.41
CA ASN A 116 -30.95 2.16 26.59
C ASN A 116 -32.42 2.61 26.49
N THR A 117 -32.78 3.43 25.50
CA THR A 117 -34.15 3.92 25.28
C THR A 117 -34.88 3.15 24.19
N VAL A 118 -34.17 2.28 23.46
CA VAL A 118 -34.73 1.43 22.40
C VAL A 118 -35.38 0.20 23.02
N SER A 119 -36.68 0.02 22.79
CA SER A 119 -37.44 -1.14 23.28
C SER A 119 -37.70 -2.20 22.20
N ASP A 120 -37.38 -1.92 20.94
CA ASP A 120 -37.52 -2.86 19.85
C ASP A 120 -36.36 -3.88 19.87
N GLU A 121 -36.62 -5.05 20.47
CA GLU A 121 -35.67 -6.17 20.59
C GLU A 121 -35.10 -6.61 19.23
N LYS A 122 -35.89 -6.51 18.15
CA LYS A 122 -35.45 -6.89 16.82
C LYS A 122 -34.38 -5.91 16.33
N VAL A 123 -34.56 -4.62 16.54
CA VAL A 123 -33.58 -3.59 16.17
C VAL A 123 -32.26 -3.78 16.94
N ILE A 124 -32.33 -4.07 18.23
CA ILE A 124 -31.16 -4.35 19.08
C ILE A 124 -30.40 -5.57 18.53
N THR A 125 -31.13 -6.68 18.32
CA THR A 125 -30.55 -7.95 17.83
C THR A 125 -29.94 -7.81 16.44
N ASP A 126 -30.63 -7.14 15.51
CA ASP A 126 -30.16 -6.93 14.14
C ASP A 126 -28.87 -6.10 14.12
N ASN A 127 -28.81 -5.02 14.90
CA ASN A 127 -27.61 -4.17 14.98
C ASN A 127 -26.44 -4.91 15.62
N LYS A 128 -26.67 -5.63 16.72
CA LYS A 128 -25.65 -6.46 17.35
C LYS A 128 -25.08 -7.49 16.37
N THR A 129 -25.94 -8.22 15.66
CA THR A 129 -25.55 -9.24 14.69
C THR A 129 -24.63 -8.66 13.61
N LYS A 130 -24.95 -7.47 13.09
CA LYS A 130 -24.10 -6.78 12.09
C LYS A 130 -22.76 -6.35 12.67
N LEU A 131 -22.69 -5.94 13.94
CA LEU A 131 -21.42 -5.63 14.61
C LEU A 131 -20.57 -6.90 14.82
N ASP A 132 -21.19 -8.03 15.17
CA ASP A 132 -20.50 -9.33 15.26
C ASP A 132 -19.96 -9.80 13.90
N GLU A 133 -20.72 -9.58 12.83
CA GLU A 133 -20.27 -9.84 11.45
C GLU A 133 -19.12 -8.91 11.04
N LEU A 134 -19.15 -7.64 11.44
CA LEU A 134 -18.06 -6.69 11.23
C LEU A 134 -16.78 -7.16 11.93
N THR A 135 -16.86 -7.61 13.18
CA THR A 135 -15.72 -8.18 13.92
C THR A 135 -15.09 -9.34 13.17
N LYS A 136 -15.91 -10.31 12.70
CA LYS A 136 -15.44 -11.47 11.92
C LYS A 136 -14.81 -11.06 10.58
N THR A 137 -15.33 -10.01 9.97
CA THR A 137 -14.83 -9.48 8.70
C THR A 137 -13.45 -8.88 8.90
N ILE A 138 -13.29 -8.00 9.89
CA ILE A 138 -12.00 -7.40 10.26
C ILE A 138 -10.98 -8.48 10.62
N ASP A 139 -11.35 -9.49 11.40
CA ASP A 139 -10.43 -10.57 11.80
C ASP A 139 -9.81 -11.31 10.61
N LYS A 140 -10.57 -11.48 9.52
CA LYS A 140 -10.12 -12.20 8.32
C LYS A 140 -9.17 -11.39 7.44
N GLU A 141 -9.20 -10.06 7.55
CA GLU A 141 -8.52 -9.19 6.59
C GLU A 141 -7.59 -8.14 7.23
N LYS A 142 -7.52 -8.08 8.57
CA LYS A 142 -6.77 -7.07 9.32
C LYS A 142 -5.30 -6.96 8.93
N ASP A 143 -4.65 -8.07 8.61
CA ASP A 143 -3.24 -8.11 8.22
C ASP A 143 -2.96 -7.34 6.92
N TYR A 144 -3.99 -7.13 6.10
CA TYR A 144 -3.89 -6.40 4.85
C TYR A 144 -4.45 -4.98 4.97
N THR A 145 -5.59 -4.82 5.65
CA THR A 145 -6.35 -3.56 5.68
C THR A 145 -5.87 -2.57 6.73
N PHE A 146 -5.02 -3.00 7.68
CA PHE A 146 -4.35 -2.12 8.62
C PHE A 146 -2.84 -2.07 8.34
N GLU A 147 -2.22 -0.94 8.68
CA GLU A 147 -0.77 -0.79 8.58
C GLU A 147 -0.07 -1.49 9.73
N THR A 148 -0.68 -1.48 10.91
CA THR A 148 -0.12 -2.08 12.12
C THR A 148 -1.16 -2.91 12.87
N GLU A 149 -0.68 -3.91 13.59
CA GLU A 149 -1.51 -4.72 14.47
C GLU A 149 -2.23 -3.88 15.52
N GLN A 150 -1.57 -2.85 16.06
CA GLN A 150 -2.17 -1.94 17.04
C GLN A 150 -3.40 -1.20 16.48
N GLN A 151 -3.37 -0.77 15.22
CA GLN A 151 -4.54 -0.13 14.58
C GLN A 151 -5.72 -1.11 14.50
N ALA A 152 -5.45 -2.37 14.12
CA ALA A 152 -6.47 -3.42 14.09
C ALA A 152 -7.04 -3.69 15.48
N GLN A 153 -6.18 -3.90 16.49
CA GLN A 153 -6.59 -4.15 17.87
C GLN A 153 -7.44 -3.01 18.45
N ASN A 154 -7.08 -1.76 18.17
CA ASN A 154 -7.86 -0.60 18.61
C ASN A 154 -9.27 -0.61 18.02
N LYS A 155 -9.41 -0.88 16.71
CA LYS A 155 -10.70 -0.95 16.04
C LYS A 155 -11.55 -2.12 16.57
N GLN A 156 -10.94 -3.29 16.78
CA GLN A 156 -11.64 -4.45 17.34
C GLN A 156 -12.15 -4.17 18.76
N THR A 157 -11.31 -3.57 19.61
CA THR A 157 -11.69 -3.18 20.98
C THR A 157 -12.84 -2.17 20.99
N GLU A 158 -12.88 -1.24 20.05
CA GLU A 158 -13.98 -0.28 19.89
C GLU A 158 -15.31 -1.01 19.62
N ILE A 159 -15.30 -1.96 18.68
CA ILE A 159 -16.48 -2.74 18.30
C ILE A 159 -16.91 -3.65 19.46
N GLU A 160 -15.98 -4.35 20.12
CA GLU A 160 -16.26 -5.22 21.27
C GLU A 160 -16.95 -4.48 22.41
N LYS A 161 -16.52 -3.24 22.71
CA LYS A 161 -17.18 -2.41 23.72
C LYS A 161 -18.61 -2.07 23.34
N LEU A 162 -18.90 -1.87 22.06
CA LEU A 162 -20.25 -1.62 21.59
C LEU A 162 -21.10 -2.88 21.65
N VAL A 163 -20.60 -4.01 21.16
CA VAL A 163 -21.30 -5.32 21.24
C VAL A 163 -21.70 -5.63 22.68
N LYS A 164 -20.81 -5.44 23.66
CA LYS A 164 -21.12 -5.65 25.08
C LYS A 164 -22.28 -4.78 25.58
N LYS A 165 -22.37 -3.51 25.15
CA LYS A 165 -23.51 -2.66 25.49
C LYS A 165 -24.84 -3.19 24.95
N TYR A 166 -24.83 -3.83 23.77
CA TYR A 166 -26.02 -4.49 23.23
C TYR A 166 -26.39 -5.77 24.00
N GLU A 167 -25.42 -6.44 24.64
CA GLU A 167 -25.66 -7.66 25.44
C GLU A 167 -26.20 -7.38 26.84
N GLU A 168 -26.00 -6.16 27.33
CA GLU A 168 -26.44 -5.71 28.65
C GLU A 168 -27.90 -5.19 28.66
N LEU A 169 -28.57 -5.16 27.49
CA LEU A 169 -29.96 -4.75 27.28
C LEU A 169 -30.91 -5.95 27.24
#